data_AF-A0A525WN90-F1
#
_entry.id   AF-A0A525WN90-F1
#
_cell.length_a   1.000
_cell.length_b   1.000
_cell.length_c   1.000
_cell.angle_alpha   90.00
_cell.angle_beta   90.00
_cell.angle_gamma   90.00
#
_symmetry.space_group_name_H-M   'P 1'
#
loop_
_entity.id
_entity.type
_entity.pdbx_description
1 polymer ?
#
loop_
_entity_poly.entity_id
_entity_poly.type
_entity_poly.pdbx_seq_one_letter_code
_entity_poly.pdbx_strand_id
1 'polypeptide(L)' 'MAKKTASESDEIRLKKKVAAKGTEGKDPKSDQALRSLKKRLKRTQRKRRALALRKKNSSSKKTAAPEAKK' A
#
# COMPACT_ATOMS: atom_id res chain seq x y z
N MET A 1 -15.23 -22.58 2.19
CA MET A 1 -14.19 -21.64 1.76
C MET A 1 -13.53 -21.01 2.98
N ALA A 2 -12.38 -21.54 3.40
CA ALA A 2 -11.68 -21.12 4.61
C ALA A 2 -11.49 -19.60 4.64
N LYS A 3 -12.02 -18.97 5.68
CA LYS A 3 -11.90 -17.53 5.94
C LYS A 3 -10.40 -17.24 6.02
N LYS A 4 -9.87 -16.53 5.02
CA LYS A 4 -8.49 -16.05 5.04
C LYS A 4 -8.39 -15.17 6.29
N THR A 5 -7.73 -15.72 7.31
CA THR A 5 -7.31 -15.00 8.51
C THR A 5 -6.69 -13.69 8.05
N ALA A 6 -6.87 -12.62 8.83
CA ALA A 6 -6.35 -11.29 8.55
C ALA A 6 -4.82 -11.33 8.42
N SER A 7 -4.35 -11.80 7.27
CA SER A 7 -2.96 -11.89 6.89
C SER A 7 -2.45 -10.47 6.87
N GLU A 8 -1.38 -10.23 7.62
CA GLU A 8 -0.75 -8.93 7.73
C GLU A 8 -0.76 -8.21 6.36
N SER A 9 -1.23 -6.96 6.38
CA SER A 9 -1.23 -6.10 5.19
C SER A 9 0.12 -6.20 4.49
N ASP A 10 0.12 -6.36 3.17
CA ASP A 10 1.34 -6.50 2.37
C ASP A 10 2.37 -5.40 2.69
N GLU A 11 1.91 -4.22 3.11
CA GLU A 11 2.75 -3.11 3.56
C GLU A 11 3.58 -3.46 4.80
N ILE A 12 2.99 -4.14 5.79
CA ILE A 12 3.65 -4.52 7.05
C ILE A 12 4.71 -5.58 6.77
N ARG A 13 4.36 -6.60 5.96
CA ARG A 13 5.31 -7.64 5.54
C ARG A 13 6.49 -7.05 4.75
N LEU A 14 6.24 -6.08 3.87
CA LEU A 14 7.30 -5.41 3.11
C LEU A 14 8.16 -4.49 3.98
N LYS A 15 7.58 -3.79 4.96
CA LYS A 15 8.35 -3.00 5.93
C LYS A 15 9.28 -3.88 6.76
N LYS A 16 8.79 -5.01 7.30
CA LYS A 16 9.59 -5.98 8.03
C LYS A 16 10.76 -6.50 7.19
N LYS A 17 10.51 -6.85 5.92
CA LYS A 17 11.56 -7.31 4.99
C LYS A 17 12.61 -6.24 4.67
N VAL A 18 12.21 -4.98 4.50
CA VAL A 18 13.15 -3.87 4.26
C VAL A 18 14.00 -3.60 5.51
N ALA A 19 13.42 -3.64 6.70
CA ALA A 19 14.15 -3.46 7.96
C ALA A 19 15.18 -4.58 8.18
N ALA A 20 14.77 -5.84 8.03
CA ALA A 20 15.65 -7.00 8.17
C ALA A 20 16.81 -7.02 7.16
N LYS A 21 16.56 -6.61 5.91
CA LYS A 21 17.62 -6.56 4.88
C LYS A 21 18.51 -5.31 4.98
N GLY A 22 18.04 -4.25 5.64
CA GLY A 22 18.79 -2.99 5.79
C GLY A 22 19.93 -3.07 6.79
N THR A 23 19.85 -4.02 7.74
CA THR A 23 20.91 -4.32 8.71
C THR A 23 21.96 -5.27 8.15
N GLU A 24 21.71 -5.90 7.01
CA GLU A 24 22.44 -7.08 6.52
C GLU A 24 23.55 -6.82 5.47
N GLY A 25 23.82 -5.60 4.98
CA GLY A 25 25.00 -5.55 4.10
C GLY A 25 25.42 -4.27 3.41
N LYS A 26 26.74 -4.14 3.34
CA LYS A 26 27.56 -3.36 2.41
C LYS A 26 27.87 -4.16 1.11
N ASP A 27 26.93 -4.95 0.61
CA ASP A 27 27.13 -5.75 -0.61
C ASP A 27 26.28 -5.23 -1.77
N PRO A 28 26.84 -5.07 -2.98
CA PRO A 28 26.10 -4.52 -4.12
C PRO A 28 24.86 -5.36 -4.51
N LYS A 29 24.87 -6.68 -4.24
CA LYS A 29 23.74 -7.58 -4.50
C LYS A 29 22.63 -7.44 -3.46
N SER A 30 22.98 -7.23 -2.19
CA SER A 30 21.99 -6.91 -1.15
C SER A 30 21.36 -5.55 -1.43
N ASP A 31 22.12 -4.63 -2.02
CA ASP A 31 21.67 -3.31 -2.40
C ASP A 31 20.63 -3.33 -3.54
N GLN A 32 20.83 -4.17 -4.56
CA GLN A 32 19.83 -4.38 -5.61
C GLN A 32 18.54 -5.01 -5.06
N ALA A 33 18.67 -6.01 -4.18
CA ALA A 33 17.53 -6.64 -3.50
C ALA A 33 16.77 -5.61 -2.64
N LEU A 34 17.46 -4.79 -1.86
CA LEU A 34 16.90 -3.69 -1.07
C LEU A 34 16.18 -2.67 -1.95
N ARG A 35 16.78 -2.27 -3.08
CA ARG A 35 16.15 -1.36 -4.04
C ARG A 35 14.84 -1.94 -4.58
N SER A 36 14.83 -3.23 -4.92
CA SER A 36 13.61 -3.91 -5.40
C SER A 36 12.50 -3.96 -4.32
N LEU A 37 12.86 -4.23 -3.07
CA LEU A 37 11.93 -4.26 -1.94
C LEU A 37 11.35 -2.87 -1.64
N LYS A 38 12.19 -1.84 -1.63
CA LYS A 38 11.77 -0.43 -1.48
C LYS A 38 10.82 -0.01 -2.61
N LYS A 39 11.10 -0.42 -3.86
CA LYS A 39 10.20 -0.17 -5.02
C LYS A 39 8.84 -0.84 -4.81
N ARG A 40 8.83 -2.10 -4.38
CA ARG A 40 7.58 -2.84 -4.11
C ARG A 40 6.77 -2.19 -2.99
N LEU A 41 7.42 -1.77 -1.90
CA LEU A 41 6.78 -1.05 -0.79
C LEU A 41 6.11 0.26 -1.27
N LYS A 42 6.83 1.08 -2.05
CA LYS A 42 6.27 2.33 -2.61
C LYS A 42 5.07 2.06 -3.53
N ARG A 43 5.10 0.99 -4.35
CA ARG A 43 3.96 0.60 -5.21
C ARG A 43 2.73 0.24 -4.39
N THR A 44 2.88 -0.55 -3.32
CA THR A 44 1.78 -0.92 -2.43
C THR A 44 1.19 0.31 -1.74
N GLN A 45 2.04 1.20 -1.20
CA GLN A 45 1.60 2.46 -0.59
C GLN A 45 0.83 3.34 -1.57
N ARG A 46 1.30 3.46 -2.83
CA ARG A 46 0.57 4.20 -3.87
C ARG A 46 -0.79 3.58 -4.17
N LYS A 47 -0.87 2.25 -4.28
CA LYS A 47 -2.15 1.54 -4.49
C LYS A 47 -3.12 1.81 -3.34
N ARG A 48 -2.65 1.76 -2.09
CA ARG A 48 -3.45 2.10 -0.91
C ARG A 48 -3.97 3.53 -0.97
N ARG A 49 -3.11 4.51 -1.30
CA ARG A 49 -3.51 5.92 -1.46
C ARG A 49 -4.53 6.09 -2.57
N ALA A 50 -4.33 5.47 -3.73
CA ALA A 50 -5.25 5.54 -4.86
C ALA A 50 -6.64 4.98 -4.49
N LEU A 51 -6.70 3.85 -3.76
CA LEU A 51 -7.96 3.30 -3.27
C LEU A 51 -8.63 4.21 -2.25
N ALA A 52 -7.87 4.82 -1.35
CA ALA A 52 -8.39 5.78 -0.37
C ALA A 52 -8.95 7.03 -1.06
N LEU A 53 -8.23 7.59 -2.05
CA LEU A 53 -8.70 8.71 -2.86
C LEU A 53 -9.94 8.35 -3.67
N ARG A 54 -9.98 7.16 -4.28
CA ARG A 54 -11.17 6.68 -5.00
C ARG A 54 -12.38 6.60 -4.07
N LYS A 55 -12.21 6.05 -2.87
CA LYS A 55 -13.27 6.00 -1.85
C LYS A 55 -13.75 7.41 -1.50
N LYS A 56 -12.83 8.32 -1.15
CA LYS A 56 -13.14 9.73 -0.84
C LYS A 56 -13.91 10.44 -1.97
N ASN A 57 -13.44 10.25 -3.21
CA ASN A 57 -14.05 10.90 -4.39
C ASN A 57 -15.40 10.26 -4.76
N SER A 58 -15.57 8.96 -4.52
CA SER A 58 -16.87 8.29 -4.74
C SER A 58 -17.89 8.67 -3.65
N SER A 59 -17.46 8.86 -2.41
CA SER A 59 -18.34 9.36 -1.34
C SER A 59 -18.72 10.81 -1.57
N SER A 60 -17.81 11.65 -2.06
CA SER A 60 -18.13 13.05 -2.39
C SER A 60 -19.06 13.20 -3.59
N LYS A 61 -19.06 12.24 -4.52
CA LYS A 61 -20.03 12.19 -5.64
C LYS A 61 -21.42 11.72 -5.21
N LYS A 62 -21.52 10.87 -4.17
CA LYS A 62 -22.83 10.46 -3.61
C LYS A 62 -23.48 11.53 -2.73
N THR A 63 -22.70 12.49 -2.22
CA THR A 63 -23.20 13.66 -1.49
C THR A 63 -23.29 14.92 -2.35
N ALA A 64 -23.01 14.82 -3.65
CA ALA A 64 -23.11 15.92 -4.61
C ALA A 64 -24.18 15.62 -5.69
N ALA A 65 -25.21 14.85 -5.33
CA ALA A 65 -26.48 14.96 -6.04
C ALA A 65 -27.10 16.29 -5.59
N PRO A 66 -27.35 17.24 -6.51
CA PRO A 66 -27.91 18.52 -6.14
C PRO A 66 -29.29 18.27 -5.53
N GLU A 67 -29.58 19.00 -4.46
CA GLU A 67 -30.96 19.28 -4.04
C GLU A 67 -31.71 19.82 -5.24
N ALA A 68 -32.41 18.93 -5.93
CA ALA A 68 -33.39 19.26 -6.93
C ALA A 68 -34.73 19.38 -6.21
N LYS A 69 -35.27 20.61 -6.21
CA LYS A 69 -36.63 21.03 -5.78
C LYS A 69 -36.81 21.11 -4.26
N LYS A 70 -37.45 22.13 -3.68
CA LYS A 70 -38.42 23.15 -4.12
C LYS A 70 -38.14 24.46 -3.40
#